data_AF-A0A103QVP2-F1
#
_entry.id   AF-A0A103QVP2-F1
#
_cell.length_a   1.000
_cell.length_b   1.000
_cell.length_c   1.000
_cell.angle_alpha   90.00
_cell.angle_beta   90.00
_cell.angle_gamma   90.00
#
_symmetry.space_group_name_H-M   'P 1'
#
loop_
_entity.id
_entity.type
_entity.pdbx_description
1 polymer ?
#
loop_
_entity_poly.entity_id
_entity_poly.type
_entity_poly.pdbx_seq_one_letter_code
_entity_poly.pdbx_strand_id
1 'polypeptide(L)'
;MSTPPTWNPRFLAYAQSRGMTPEQVIDVDRAAYRGGRFAGFICWNSARIREFVAETGADRRDVTRFGAYDAWLAARFGRAQLELPLEVA
;
A
#
# COMPACT_ATOMS: atom_id res chain seq x y z
N MET A 1 25.52 -4.13 9.54
CA MET A 1 24.47 -4.40 8.54
C MET A 1 23.34 -3.42 8.83
N SER A 2 23.04 -2.50 7.91
CA SER A 2 21.96 -1.54 8.08
C SER A 2 20.62 -2.26 8.00
N THR A 3 19.74 -2.02 8.97
CA THR A 3 18.38 -2.57 8.98
C THR A 3 17.67 -2.19 7.68
N PRO A 4 17.04 -3.15 6.96
CA PRO A 4 16.26 -2.82 5.78
C PRO A 4 15.09 -1.90 6.17
N PRO A 5 14.68 -0.97 5.31
CA PRO A 5 13.60 -0.05 5.63
C PRO A 5 12.27 -0.80 5.80
N THR A 6 11.60 -0.61 6.94
CA THR A 6 10.22 -1.09 7.14
C THR A 6 9.28 -0.30 6.23
N TRP A 7 8.78 -0.94 5.17
CA TRP A 7 7.85 -0.33 4.24
C TRP A 7 6.46 -0.11 4.87
N ASN A 8 5.79 0.99 4.52
CA ASN A 8 4.39 1.20 4.86
C ASN A 8 3.54 0.07 4.24
N PRO A 9 2.70 -0.66 5.01
CA PRO A 9 1.90 -1.78 4.50
C PRO A 9 1.02 -1.44 3.29
N ARG A 10 0.52 -0.20 3.21
CA ARG A 10 -0.30 0.26 2.07
C ARG A 10 0.55 0.46 0.82
N PHE A 11 1.77 0.96 0.99
CA PHE A 11 2.70 1.13 -0.12
C PHE A 11 3.19 -0.23 -0.62
N LEU A 12 3.35 -1.19 0.29
CA LEU A 12 3.63 -2.59 -0.05
C LEU A 12 2.49 -3.20 -0.87
N ALA A 13 1.24 -3.05 -0.43
CA ALA A 13 0.07 -3.50 -1.18
C ALA A 13 -0.05 -2.82 -2.56
N TYR A 14 0.31 -1.52 -2.65
CA TYR A 14 0.37 -0.82 -3.93
C TYR A 14 1.40 -1.44 -4.88
N ALA A 15 2.62 -1.72 -4.39
CA ALA A 15 3.65 -2.36 -5.18
C ALA A 15 3.25 -3.75 -5.66
N GLN A 16 2.68 -4.55 -4.77
CA GLN A 16 2.18 -5.89 -5.08
C GLN A 16 1.01 -5.88 -6.07
N SER A 17 0.11 -4.89 -5.98
CA SER A 17 -0.97 -4.71 -6.97
C SER A 17 -0.47 -4.49 -8.40
N ARG A 18 0.81 -4.11 -8.53
CA ARG A 18 1.50 -3.89 -9.82
C ARG A 18 2.51 -4.99 -10.15
N GLY A 19 2.64 -6.02 -9.32
CA GLY A 19 3.63 -7.08 -9.48
C GLY A 19 5.08 -6.60 -9.34
N MET A 20 5.32 -5.58 -8.53
CA MET A 20 6.61 -4.90 -8.37
C MET A 20 7.05 -4.87 -6.89
N THR A 21 8.34 -4.63 -6.64
CA THR A 21 8.84 -4.24 -5.32
C THR A 21 8.59 -2.75 -5.05
N PRO A 22 8.59 -2.30 -3.78
CA PRO A 22 8.49 -0.87 -3.44
C PRO A 22 9.50 0.01 -4.18
N GLU A 23 10.74 -0.44 -4.30
CA GLU A 23 11.82 0.28 -4.99
C GLU A 23 11.52 0.41 -6.48
N GLN A 24 11.10 -0.68 -7.14
CA GLN A 24 10.72 -0.66 -8.55
C GLN A 24 9.57 0.31 -8.81
N VAL A 25 8.56 0.33 -7.93
CA VAL A 25 7.45 1.27 -8.04
C VAL A 25 7.90 2.72 -7.87
N ILE A 26 8.83 3.00 -6.94
CA ILE A 26 9.38 4.35 -6.77
C ILE A 26 10.04 4.83 -8.06
N ASP A 27 10.82 3.98 -8.73
CA ASP A 27 11.51 4.35 -9.96
C ASP A 27 10.54 4.58 -11.13
N VAL A 28 9.54 3.70 -11.27
CA VAL A 28 8.50 3.86 -12.29
C VAL A 28 7.65 5.11 -12.03
N ASP A 29 7.23 5.35 -10.79
CA ASP A 29 6.42 6.52 -10.45
C ASP A 29 7.22 7.82 -10.60
N ARG A 30 8.54 7.79 -10.34
CA ARG A 30 9.41 8.94 -10.61
C ARG A 30 9.43 9.31 -12.09
N ALA A 31 9.43 8.32 -12.99
CA ALA A 31 9.39 8.55 -14.42
C ALA A 31 8.00 9.03 -14.89
N ALA A 32 6.93 8.42 -14.37
CA ALA A 32 5.55 8.70 -14.77
C ALA A 32 4.99 10.03 -14.20
N TYR A 33 5.39 10.41 -12.99
CA TYR A 33 4.89 11.59 -12.28
C TYR A 33 6.03 12.57 -12.01
N ARG A 34 6.52 13.23 -13.08
CA ARG A 34 7.60 14.23 -12.98
C ARG A 34 7.18 15.36 -12.02
N GLY A 35 7.84 15.41 -10.86
CA GLY A 35 7.57 16.39 -9.79
C GLY A 35 6.53 15.96 -8.74
N GLY A 36 5.79 14.87 -8.97
CA GLY A 36 4.77 14.36 -8.05
C GLY A 36 5.24 13.14 -7.27
N ARG A 37 5.88 13.34 -6.11
CA ARG A 37 6.26 12.21 -5.23
C ARG A 37 4.98 11.48 -4.77
N PHE A 38 4.93 10.18 -5.00
CA PHE A 38 3.83 9.30 -4.59
C PHE A 38 2.45 9.59 -5.19
N ALA A 39 2.37 10.38 -6.28
CA ALA A 39 1.08 10.71 -6.90
C ALA A 39 0.30 9.45 -7.31
N GLY A 40 0.97 8.48 -7.94
CA GLY A 40 0.38 7.18 -8.28
C GLY A 40 -0.18 6.44 -7.06
N PHE A 41 0.61 6.34 -6.00
CA PHE A 41 0.18 5.75 -4.73
C PHE A 41 -1.05 6.46 -4.13
N ILE A 42 -1.07 7.79 -4.08
CA ILE A 42 -2.18 8.56 -3.50
C ILE A 42 -3.47 8.33 -4.26
N CYS A 43 -3.42 8.36 -5.60
CA CYS A 43 -4.58 8.09 -6.44
C CYS A 43 -5.10 6.66 -6.26
N TRP A 44 -4.18 5.68 -6.28
CA TRP A 44 -4.51 4.28 -6.06
C TRP A 44 -5.14 4.05 -4.68
N ASN A 45 -4.51 4.56 -3.61
CA ASN A 45 -4.97 4.37 -2.24
C ASN A 45 -6.34 5.04 -2.01
N SER A 46 -6.57 6.20 -2.63
CA SER A 46 -7.87 6.88 -2.57
C SER A 46 -8.99 6.07 -3.22
N ALA A 47 -8.70 5.35 -4.32
CA ALA A 47 -9.67 4.46 -4.95
C ALA A 47 -9.99 3.25 -4.07
N ARG A 48 -8.96 2.61 -3.49
CA ARG A 48 -9.12 1.48 -2.57
C ARG A 48 -9.88 1.83 -1.29
N ILE A 49 -9.70 3.02 -0.74
CA ILE A 49 -10.51 3.50 0.40
C ILE A 49 -12.00 3.56 0.03
N ARG A 50 -12.35 4.03 -1.18
CA ARG A 50 -13.77 4.08 -1.60
C ARG A 50 -14.37 2.68 -1.73
N GLU A 51 -13.61 1.73 -2.28
CA GLU A 51 -14.04 0.33 -2.39
C GLU A 51 -14.23 -0.29 -1.01
N PHE A 52 -13.27 -0.14 -0.11
CA PHE A 52 -13.37 -0.63 1.26
C PHE A 52 -14.61 -0.10 1.98
N VAL A 53 -14.86 1.21 1.90
CA VAL A 53 -16.06 1.84 2.50
C VAL A 53 -17.34 1.30 1.88
N ALA A 54 -17.39 1.15 0.55
CA ALA A 54 -18.56 0.63 -0.14
C ALA A 54 -18.88 -0.82 0.23
N GLU A 55 -17.85 -1.66 0.42
CA GLU A 55 -18.02 -3.07 0.77
C GLU A 55 -18.35 -3.30 2.26
N THR A 56 -17.75 -2.51 3.15
CA THR A 56 -17.80 -2.78 4.60
C THR A 56 -18.78 -1.88 5.35
N GLY A 57 -19.21 -0.77 4.74
CA GLY A 57 -19.97 0.27 5.43
C GLY A 57 -19.15 1.07 6.45
N ALA A 58 -17.82 0.92 6.48
CA ALA A 58 -16.94 1.66 7.39
C ALA A 58 -17.03 3.17 7.14
N ASP A 59 -16.91 3.98 8.21
CA ASP A 59 -16.78 5.44 8.05
C ASP A 59 -15.44 5.75 7.37
N ARG A 60 -15.50 6.47 6.24
CA ARG A 60 -14.33 6.96 5.50
C ARG A 60 -13.34 7.73 6.39
N ARG A 61 -13.83 8.43 7.42
CA ARG A 61 -13.00 9.21 8.36
C ARG A 61 -12.21 8.33 9.31
N ASP A 62 -12.58 7.05 9.42
CA ASP A 62 -12.06 6.13 10.42
C ASP A 62 -11.39 4.88 9.83
N VAL A 63 -11.32 4.77 8.50
CA VAL A 63 -10.78 3.59 7.78
C VAL A 63 -9.37 3.19 8.21
N THR A 64 -8.58 4.12 8.76
CA THR A 64 -7.21 3.87 9.21
C THR A 64 -7.07 3.52 10.68
N ARG A 65 -8.12 3.71 11.51
CA ARG A 65 -7.99 3.74 12.98
C ARG A 65 -7.81 2.38 13.63
N PHE A 66 -8.13 1.29 12.92
CA PHE A 66 -8.10 -0.07 13.50
C PHE A 66 -7.42 -1.11 12.60
N GLY A 67 -6.62 -0.69 11.61
CA GLY A 67 -5.90 -1.61 10.71
C GLY A 67 -6.79 -2.46 9.80
N ALA A 68 -8.12 -2.37 9.90
CA ALA A 68 -9.07 -3.12 9.08
C ALA A 68 -8.86 -2.86 7.58
N TYR A 69 -8.56 -1.63 7.20
CA TYR A 69 -8.22 -1.29 5.82
C TYR A 69 -6.90 -1.94 5.37
N ASP A 70 -5.88 -1.98 6.24
CA ASP A 70 -4.60 -2.59 5.92
C ASP A 70 -4.71 -4.12 5.79
N ALA A 71 -5.52 -4.75 6.64
CA ALA A 71 -5.87 -6.17 6.54
C ALA A 71 -6.67 -6.48 5.26
N TRP A 72 -7.60 -5.60 4.88
CA TRP A 72 -8.38 -5.71 3.65
C TRP A 72 -7.52 -5.60 2.39
N LEU A 73 -6.51 -4.70 2.40
CA LEU A 73 -5.51 -4.60 1.35
C LEU A 73 -4.63 -5.85 1.30
N ALA A 74 -4.19 -6.35 2.45
CA ALA A 74 -3.37 -7.55 2.54
C ALA A 74 -4.08 -8.78 1.98
N ALA A 75 -5.35 -8.96 2.29
CA ALA A 75 -6.14 -10.07 1.75
C ALA A 75 -6.26 -10.02 0.21
N ARG A 76 -6.20 -8.83 -0.39
CA ARG A 76 -6.38 -8.63 -1.84
C ARG A 76 -5.09 -8.63 -2.64
N PHE A 77 -4.07 -7.97 -2.11
CA PHE A 77 -2.83 -7.71 -2.83
C PHE A 77 -1.63 -8.44 -2.20
N GLY A 78 -1.80 -8.95 -0.98
CA GLY A 78 -0.75 -9.52 -0.14
C GLY A 78 -0.21 -10.89 -0.55
N ARG A 79 -0.16 -11.23 -1.85
CA ARG A 79 0.57 -12.44 -2.31
C ARG A 79 2.02 -12.48 -1.81
N ALA A 80 2.63 -11.32 -1.52
CA ALA A 80 3.98 -11.21 -0.94
C ALA A 80 4.02 -10.57 0.46
N GLN A 81 2.88 -10.26 1.10
CA GLN A 81 2.89 -9.83 2.52
C GLN A 81 3.22 -10.99 3.47
N LEU A 82 3.11 -12.23 2.96
CA LEU A 82 3.53 -13.45 3.64
C LEU A 82 4.99 -13.84 3.34
N GLU A 83 5.63 -13.27 2.31
CA GLU A 83 7.00 -13.61 1.89
C GLU A 83 8.02 -12.49 2.13
N LEU A 84 7.56 -11.24 2.34
CA LEU A 84 8.44 -10.17 2.78
C LEU A 84 8.50 -10.17 4.31
N PRO A 85 9.70 -10.26 4.93
CA PRO A 85 9.81 -10.31 6.37
C PRO A 85 9.17 -9.08 6.99
N LEU A 86 8.02 -9.27 7.64
CA LEU A 86 7.50 -8.37 8.65
C LEU A 86 8.40 -8.54 9.88
N GLU A 87 9.52 -7.82 9.91
CA GLU A 87 10.31 -7.68 11.14
C GLU A 87 9.47 -6.91 12.16
N VAL A 88 8.83 -7.67 13.06
CA VAL A 88 8.33 -7.17 14.34
C VAL A 88 9.56 -6.85 15.19
N ALA A 89 9.82 -5.57 15.41
CA ALA A 89 10.73 -5.07 16.44
C ALA A 89 9.91 -4.58 17.64
#